data_AF-A0A525PQL6-F1
#
_entry.id   AF-A0A525PQL6-F1
#
_cell.length_a   1.000
_cell.length_b   1.000
_cell.length_c   1.000
_cell.angle_alpha   90.00
_cell.angle_beta   90.00
_cell.angle_gamma   90.00
#
_symmetry.space_group_name_H-M   'P 1'
#
loop_
_entity.id
_entity.type
_entity.pdbx_description
1 polymer ?
#
loop_
_entity_poly.entity_id
_entity_poly.type
_entity_poly.pdbx_seq_one_letter_code
_entity_poly.pdbx_strand_id
1 'polypeptide(L)'
;MTTLSLPHVLYDLGTTSLKLIEALVAAGRTVVVVEPNPHDAARMGDIVQRRLRDAHVTVGTVIPDRCAGFVCRGCDVTHAPRKTLIVVVDGPEILGDGSRPLETVAMDVSHMSMVEVAFGAASQATRSAAIDLIGLLGCACSVSQRTDVFEGTILQDAALAMIDRLTLVGCLPWELDEALEQTGFAPGILKAQDDVGLEVAFGRRQAGGQHLLVADRMVREGRLGRSVGVGWYRYPGGGGAVVDPLIEDLIVEEARFAGIRAVPMTPAQAAEAVLLGMINAAAKLVSENMTRENLDRLALHKIGLANMHQRAAEVSLSVLRT
;
A
#
# COMPACT_ATOMS: atom_id res chain seq x y z
N MET A 1 -34.21 19.49 -10.53
CA MET A 1 -33.48 18.44 -11.26
C MET A 1 -32.08 18.37 -10.68
N THR A 2 -31.80 17.40 -9.81
CA THR A 2 -30.46 17.14 -9.29
C THR A 2 -29.58 16.75 -10.48
N THR A 3 -28.59 17.56 -10.81
CA THR A 3 -27.54 17.17 -11.76
C THR A 3 -26.89 15.89 -11.25
N LEU A 4 -27.13 14.77 -11.94
CA LEU A 4 -26.46 13.50 -11.65
C LEU A 4 -24.95 13.75 -11.70
N SER A 5 -24.29 13.59 -10.56
CA SER A 5 -22.84 13.75 -10.44
C SER A 5 -22.16 12.68 -11.31
N LEU A 6 -21.16 13.07 -12.11
CA LEU A 6 -20.40 12.12 -12.92
C LEU A 6 -19.77 11.03 -12.04
N PRO A 7 -19.70 9.77 -12.51
CA PRO A 7 -19.13 8.68 -11.72
C PRO A 7 -17.62 8.82 -11.57
N HIS A 8 -17.06 8.17 -10.56
CA HIS A 8 -15.63 7.86 -10.48
C HIS A 8 -15.40 6.46 -11.06
N VAL A 9 -14.44 6.34 -11.97
CA VAL A 9 -14.10 5.07 -12.62
C VAL A 9 -12.85 4.50 -11.98
N LEU A 10 -12.89 3.24 -11.58
CA LEU A 10 -11.73 2.47 -11.13
C LEU A 10 -11.48 1.39 -12.18
N TYR A 11 -10.35 1.45 -12.88
CA TYR A 11 -10.06 0.64 -14.05
C TYR A 11 -8.91 -0.33 -13.78
N ASP A 12 -9.18 -1.63 -13.94
CA ASP A 12 -8.23 -2.75 -13.85
C ASP A 12 -7.42 -2.81 -12.52
N LEU A 13 -8.08 -2.49 -11.40
CA LEU A 13 -7.43 -2.46 -10.09
C LEU A 13 -7.73 -3.70 -9.23
N GLY A 14 -8.73 -4.51 -9.63
CA GLY A 14 -9.15 -5.69 -8.89
C GLY A 14 -9.52 -5.39 -7.43
N THR A 15 -9.28 -6.37 -6.56
CA THR A 15 -9.68 -6.31 -5.15
C THR A 15 -8.88 -5.31 -4.31
N THR A 16 -7.72 -4.86 -4.79
CA THR A 16 -6.91 -3.85 -4.09
C THR A 16 -7.65 -2.51 -3.95
N SER A 17 -8.58 -2.24 -4.86
CA SER A 17 -9.37 -1.00 -4.88
C SER A 17 -10.59 -0.99 -3.96
N LEU A 18 -10.90 -2.09 -3.26
CA LEU A 18 -12.12 -2.21 -2.43
C LEU A 18 -12.26 -1.10 -1.39
N LYS A 19 -11.19 -0.77 -0.67
CA LYS A 19 -11.20 0.31 0.33
C LYS A 19 -11.48 1.68 -0.30
N LEU A 20 -10.97 1.92 -1.51
CA LEU A 20 -11.25 3.15 -2.26
C LEU A 20 -12.71 3.19 -2.74
N ILE A 21 -13.26 2.06 -3.21
CA ILE A 21 -14.69 1.95 -3.56
C ILE A 21 -15.55 2.28 -2.34
N GLU A 22 -15.27 1.66 -1.19
CA GLU A 22 -15.97 1.89 0.07
C GLU A 22 -15.92 3.38 0.48
N ALA A 23 -14.75 4.02 0.39
CA ALA A 23 -14.58 5.44 0.73
C ALA A 23 -15.37 6.36 -0.22
N LEU A 24 -15.33 6.11 -1.54
CA LEU A 24 -16.08 6.89 -2.52
C LEU A 24 -17.59 6.76 -2.34
N VAL A 25 -18.08 5.55 -2.07
CA VAL A 25 -19.49 5.28 -1.79
C VAL A 25 -19.93 5.97 -0.50
N ALA A 26 -19.13 5.88 0.57
CA ALA A 26 -19.42 6.54 1.84
C ALA A 26 -19.49 8.08 1.68
N ALA A 27 -18.71 8.63 0.76
CA ALA A 27 -18.77 10.04 0.36
C ALA A 27 -19.92 10.39 -0.62
N GLY A 28 -20.85 9.46 -0.86
CA GLY A 28 -22.03 9.67 -1.69
C GLY A 28 -21.76 9.71 -3.19
N ARG A 29 -20.66 9.11 -3.66
CA ARG A 29 -20.29 9.09 -5.08
C ARG A 29 -20.74 7.82 -5.76
N THR A 30 -21.15 7.97 -7.02
CA THR A 30 -21.36 6.84 -7.94
C THR A 30 -20.00 6.31 -8.38
N VAL A 31 -19.79 5.00 -8.26
CA VAL A 31 -18.55 4.33 -8.62
C VAL A 31 -18.81 3.33 -9.75
N VAL A 32 -17.95 3.36 -10.77
CA VAL A 32 -17.96 2.38 -11.87
C VAL A 32 -16.63 1.63 -11.82
N VAL A 33 -16.68 0.34 -11.48
CA VAL A 33 -15.51 -0.54 -11.54
C VAL A 33 -15.49 -1.19 -12.90
N VAL A 34 -14.37 -1.03 -13.60
CA VAL A 34 -14.16 -1.58 -14.94
C VAL A 34 -13.02 -2.57 -14.89
N GLU A 35 -13.34 -3.84 -15.05
CA GLU A 35 -12.36 -4.91 -15.20
C GLU A 35 -12.42 -5.37 -16.67
N PRO A 36 -11.34 -5.22 -17.47
CA PRO A 36 -11.36 -5.56 -18.89
C PRO A 36 -11.68 -7.04 -19.15
N ASN A 37 -11.24 -7.93 -18.26
CA ASN A 37 -11.53 -9.34 -18.32
C ASN A 37 -12.94 -9.64 -17.74
N PRO A 38 -13.85 -10.28 -18.49
CA PRO A 38 -15.19 -10.59 -18.01
C PRO A 38 -15.24 -11.48 -16.76
N HIS A 39 -14.26 -12.37 -16.58
CA HIS A 39 -14.20 -13.24 -15.39
C HIS A 39 -13.81 -12.44 -14.15
N ASP A 40 -12.86 -11.52 -14.28
CA ASP A 40 -12.45 -10.63 -13.20
C ASP A 40 -13.57 -9.65 -12.87
N ALA A 41 -14.29 -9.13 -13.87
CA ALA A 41 -15.49 -8.31 -13.68
C ALA A 41 -16.58 -9.06 -12.91
N ALA A 42 -16.86 -10.32 -13.26
CA ALA A 42 -17.86 -11.14 -12.56
C ALA A 42 -17.44 -11.40 -11.10
N ARG A 43 -16.17 -11.79 -10.89
CA ARG A 43 -15.61 -12.01 -9.54
C ARG A 43 -15.67 -10.75 -8.70
N MET A 44 -15.30 -9.60 -9.26
CA MET A 44 -15.34 -8.32 -8.57
C MET A 44 -16.78 -7.92 -8.26
N GLY A 45 -17.72 -8.17 -9.18
CA GLY A 45 -19.16 -8.01 -8.97
C GLY A 45 -19.67 -8.77 -7.75
N ASP A 46 -19.33 -10.06 -7.63
CA ASP A 46 -19.70 -10.89 -6.47
C ASP A 46 -19.15 -10.32 -5.16
N ILE A 47 -17.90 -9.84 -5.15
CA ILE A 47 -17.24 -9.29 -3.97
C ILE A 47 -17.90 -7.97 -3.55
N VAL A 48 -18.07 -7.05 -4.50
CA VAL A 48 -18.72 -5.75 -4.28
C VAL A 48 -20.15 -5.96 -3.77
N GLN A 49 -20.93 -6.85 -4.38
CA GLN A 49 -22.31 -7.11 -3.96
C GLN A 49 -22.39 -7.65 -2.52
N ARG A 50 -21.45 -8.50 -2.10
CA ARG A 50 -21.41 -9.05 -0.73
C ARG A 50 -21.07 -7.99 0.31
N ARG A 51 -20.13 -7.08 0.00
CA ARG A 51 -19.61 -6.07 0.94
C ARG A 51 -20.41 -4.77 0.96
N LEU A 52 -20.88 -4.31 -0.19
CA LEU A 52 -21.48 -3.00 -0.42
C LEU A 52 -22.93 -3.15 -0.91
N ARG A 53 -23.76 -3.80 -0.09
CA ARG A 53 -25.19 -3.97 -0.38
C ARG A 53 -25.84 -2.60 -0.57
N ASP A 54 -26.65 -2.46 -1.62
CA ASP A 54 -27.45 -1.26 -1.91
C ASP A 54 -26.65 0.03 -2.22
N ALA A 55 -25.36 -0.09 -2.54
CA ALA A 55 -24.51 1.03 -2.95
C ALA A 55 -24.63 1.36 -4.45
N HIS A 56 -24.39 2.63 -4.82
CA HIS A 56 -24.30 3.09 -6.22
C HIS A 56 -22.99 2.66 -6.90
N VAL A 57 -22.72 1.35 -6.92
CA VAL A 57 -21.55 0.75 -7.57
C VAL A 57 -22.00 -0.14 -8.71
N THR A 58 -21.45 0.08 -9.90
CA THR A 58 -21.62 -0.82 -11.04
C THR A 58 -20.29 -1.45 -11.40
N VAL A 59 -20.27 -2.77 -11.61
CA VAL A 59 -19.09 -3.49 -12.08
C VAL A 59 -19.35 -3.98 -13.50
N GLY A 60 -18.39 -3.79 -14.40
CA GLY A 60 -18.52 -4.24 -15.78
C GLY A 60 -17.21 -4.15 -16.56
N THR A 61 -17.31 -4.20 -17.88
CA THR A 61 -16.16 -4.18 -18.81
C THR A 61 -16.11 -2.91 -19.67
N VAL A 62 -17.09 -2.00 -19.51
CA VAL A 62 -17.28 -0.83 -20.37
C VAL A 62 -16.94 0.44 -19.61
N ILE A 63 -16.02 1.22 -20.18
CA ILE A 63 -15.69 2.56 -19.68
C ILE A 63 -16.79 3.54 -20.11
N PRO A 64 -17.34 4.36 -19.19
CA PRO A 64 -18.31 5.39 -19.55
C PRO A 64 -17.65 6.53 -20.35
N ASP A 65 -18.41 7.17 -21.24
CA ASP A 65 -17.94 8.28 -22.09
C ASP A 65 -17.39 9.48 -21.29
N ARG A 66 -17.86 9.64 -20.04
CA ARG A 66 -17.47 10.73 -19.13
C ARG A 66 -17.42 10.23 -17.69
N CYS A 67 -16.44 10.70 -16.94
CA CYS A 67 -16.33 10.49 -15.50
C CYS A 67 -15.67 11.70 -14.81
N ALA A 68 -15.90 11.83 -13.51
CA ALA A 68 -15.30 12.89 -12.68
C ALA A 68 -13.82 12.63 -12.43
N GLY A 69 -13.48 11.37 -12.12
CA GLY A 69 -12.12 10.89 -11.97
C GLY A 69 -11.98 9.48 -12.54
N PHE A 70 -10.78 9.16 -13.02
CA PHE A 70 -10.39 7.86 -13.55
C PHE A 70 -9.14 7.39 -12.81
N VAL A 71 -9.29 6.34 -12.00
CA VAL A 71 -8.22 5.75 -11.19
C VAL A 71 -7.76 4.47 -11.87
N CYS A 72 -6.48 4.38 -12.18
CA CYS A 72 -5.93 3.26 -12.96
C CYS A 72 -4.44 3.07 -12.69
N ARG A 73 -3.83 2.08 -13.35
CA ARG A 73 -2.37 2.00 -13.48
C ARG A 73 -1.85 2.92 -14.58
N GLY A 74 -0.57 3.22 -14.56
CA GLY A 74 0.13 4.07 -15.52
C GLY A 74 0.02 3.59 -16.96
N CYS A 75 0.02 2.27 -17.17
CA CYS A 75 -0.19 1.66 -18.49
C CYS A 75 -1.58 1.93 -19.08
N ASP A 76 -2.55 2.31 -18.26
CA ASP A 76 -3.96 2.42 -18.66
C ASP A 76 -4.46 3.87 -18.77
N VAL A 77 -3.58 4.85 -18.60
CA VAL A 77 -3.92 6.28 -18.67
C VAL A 77 -4.59 6.66 -20.01
N THR A 78 -4.26 5.97 -21.09
CA THR A 78 -4.82 6.22 -22.43
C THR A 78 -6.29 5.81 -22.54
N HIS A 79 -6.79 4.92 -21.67
CA HIS A 79 -8.19 4.50 -21.63
C HIS A 79 -9.11 5.54 -20.97
N ALA A 80 -8.55 6.49 -20.22
CA ALA A 80 -9.34 7.47 -19.49
C ALA A 80 -10.14 8.37 -20.46
N PRO A 81 -11.40 8.74 -20.14
CA PRO A 81 -12.13 9.74 -20.90
C PRO A 81 -11.43 11.11 -20.95
N ARG A 82 -11.80 11.95 -21.94
CA ARG A 82 -11.28 13.32 -22.06
C ARG A 82 -11.83 14.22 -20.95
N LYS A 83 -11.04 15.23 -20.54
CA LYS A 83 -11.43 16.24 -19.54
C LYS A 83 -11.82 15.61 -18.19
N THR A 84 -11.03 14.64 -17.76
CA THR A 84 -11.22 13.90 -16.51
C THR A 84 -9.92 13.98 -15.70
N LEU A 85 -10.03 14.03 -14.37
CA LEU A 85 -8.89 13.84 -13.47
C LEU A 85 -8.41 12.39 -13.58
N ILE A 86 -7.14 12.18 -13.96
CA ILE A 86 -6.53 10.85 -13.98
C ILE A 86 -5.68 10.68 -12.74
N VAL A 87 -5.91 9.58 -12.03
CA VAL A 87 -5.14 9.19 -10.84
C VAL A 87 -4.43 7.87 -11.14
N VAL A 88 -3.11 7.90 -11.20
CA VAL A 88 -2.29 6.69 -11.29
C VAL A 88 -1.90 6.21 -9.88
N VAL A 89 -1.93 4.90 -9.66
CA VAL A 89 -1.70 4.31 -8.33
C VAL A 89 -0.33 3.64 -8.17
N ASP A 90 0.44 3.51 -9.24
CA ASP A 90 1.73 2.78 -9.19
C ASP A 90 2.84 3.58 -8.51
N GLY A 91 2.81 4.91 -8.64
CA GLY A 91 3.79 5.81 -8.02
C GLY A 91 4.08 7.07 -8.84
N PRO A 92 4.87 8.01 -8.29
CA PRO A 92 5.23 9.27 -8.95
C PRO A 92 6.13 9.11 -10.18
N GLU A 93 6.88 8.01 -10.29
CA GLU A 93 7.79 7.70 -11.40
C GLU A 93 7.08 7.64 -12.75
N ILE A 94 5.81 7.23 -12.75
CA ILE A 94 4.98 7.16 -13.94
C ILE A 94 4.68 8.56 -14.52
N LEU A 95 4.79 9.62 -13.71
CA LEU A 95 4.48 10.98 -14.15
C LEU A 95 5.56 11.59 -15.07
N GLY A 96 6.79 11.05 -15.05
CA GLY A 96 7.91 11.58 -15.83
C GLY A 96 7.76 11.36 -17.34
N ASP A 97 7.47 10.12 -17.75
CA ASP A 97 7.32 9.70 -19.15
C ASP A 97 5.85 9.41 -19.53
N GLY A 98 4.92 9.87 -18.69
CA GLY A 98 3.51 9.51 -18.75
C GLY A 98 2.73 10.16 -19.89
N SER A 99 1.72 9.43 -20.39
CA SER A 99 0.71 10.00 -21.28
C SER A 99 -0.16 11.02 -20.54
N ARG A 100 -0.61 12.07 -21.25
CA ARG A 100 -1.55 13.09 -20.73
C ARG A 100 -1.09 13.77 -19.41
N PRO A 101 0.16 14.27 -19.34
CA PRO A 101 0.78 14.72 -18.08
C PRO A 101 0.06 15.90 -17.40
N LEU A 102 -0.68 16.70 -18.15
CA LEU A 102 -1.44 17.83 -17.59
C LEU A 102 -2.73 17.39 -16.86
N GLU A 103 -3.21 16.18 -17.12
CA GLU A 103 -4.47 15.62 -16.60
C GLU A 103 -4.24 14.53 -15.55
N THR A 104 -2.98 14.16 -15.30
CA THR A 104 -2.60 13.00 -14.47
C THR A 104 -1.87 13.42 -13.21
N VAL A 105 -2.25 12.81 -12.08
CA VAL A 105 -1.54 12.85 -10.79
C VAL A 105 -1.26 11.43 -10.32
N ALA A 106 -0.24 11.23 -9.49
CA ALA A 106 -0.02 9.96 -8.80
C ALA A 106 -0.57 10.06 -7.38
N MET A 107 -1.31 9.06 -6.92
CA MET A 107 -1.81 8.99 -5.56
C MET A 107 -1.65 7.58 -5.00
N ASP A 108 -0.98 7.47 -3.85
CA ASP A 108 -1.03 6.23 -3.07
C ASP A 108 -2.34 6.18 -2.27
N VAL A 109 -3.25 5.36 -2.78
CA VAL A 109 -4.59 5.07 -2.22
C VAL A 109 -4.67 3.68 -1.58
N SER A 110 -3.53 3.02 -1.33
CA SER A 110 -3.50 1.70 -0.67
C SER A 110 -3.85 1.79 0.83
N HIS A 111 -3.63 2.97 1.44
CA HIS A 111 -3.88 3.24 2.85
C HIS A 111 -4.86 4.42 3.01
N MET A 112 -6.13 4.14 3.31
CA MET A 112 -7.17 5.17 3.45
C MET A 112 -7.06 6.01 4.73
N SER A 113 -6.08 5.74 5.60
CA SER A 113 -5.73 6.62 6.72
C SER A 113 -4.98 7.88 6.25
N MET A 114 -4.20 7.76 5.16
CA MET A 114 -3.49 8.89 4.55
C MET A 114 -3.11 8.62 3.10
N VAL A 115 -3.39 9.60 2.25
CA VAL A 115 -2.99 9.62 0.84
C VAL A 115 -1.69 10.40 0.68
N GLU A 116 -0.75 9.82 -0.06
CA GLU A 116 0.39 10.55 -0.63
C GLU A 116 0.03 10.95 -2.06
N VAL A 117 0.29 12.19 -2.44
CA VAL A 117 0.00 12.69 -3.79
C VAL A 117 1.24 13.36 -4.39
N ALA A 118 1.54 13.02 -5.64
CA ALA A 118 2.51 13.72 -6.46
C ALA A 118 1.80 14.33 -7.67
N PHE A 119 2.00 15.64 -7.88
CA PHE A 119 1.29 16.37 -8.93
C PHE A 119 2.02 16.36 -10.28
N GLY A 120 3.33 16.09 -10.32
CA GLY A 120 4.11 16.15 -11.57
C GLY A 120 3.84 17.42 -12.38
N ALA A 121 3.56 17.26 -13.67
CA ALA A 121 3.22 18.35 -14.59
C ALA A 121 1.72 18.71 -14.63
N ALA A 122 0.90 18.17 -13.71
CA ALA A 122 -0.54 18.41 -13.70
C ALA A 122 -0.89 19.90 -13.70
N SER A 123 -1.90 20.25 -14.51
CA SER A 123 -2.44 21.60 -14.58
C SER A 123 -3.04 22.04 -13.24
N GLN A 124 -3.20 23.35 -13.02
CA GLN A 124 -3.82 23.86 -11.80
C GLN A 124 -5.25 23.31 -11.58
N ALA A 125 -6.01 23.14 -12.67
CA ALA A 125 -7.35 22.56 -12.61
C ALA A 125 -7.31 21.09 -12.13
N THR A 126 -6.36 20.30 -12.67
CA THR A 126 -6.14 18.90 -12.27
C THR A 126 -5.70 18.81 -10.81
N ARG A 127 -4.78 19.68 -10.37
CA ARG A 127 -4.33 19.74 -8.96
C ARG A 127 -5.49 20.04 -8.02
N SER A 128 -6.34 21.02 -8.38
CA SER A 128 -7.53 21.35 -7.59
C SER A 128 -8.48 20.15 -7.51
N ALA A 129 -8.76 19.50 -8.63
CA ALA A 129 -9.64 18.32 -8.66
C ALA A 129 -9.09 17.16 -7.80
N ALA A 130 -7.77 16.95 -7.80
CA ALA A 130 -7.13 15.95 -6.95
C ALA A 130 -7.25 16.31 -5.46
N ILE A 131 -7.06 17.58 -5.09
CA ILE A 131 -7.25 18.06 -3.71
C ILE A 131 -8.72 17.90 -3.28
N ASP A 132 -9.67 18.23 -4.17
CA ASP A 132 -11.10 18.05 -3.91
C ASP A 132 -11.46 16.57 -3.71
N LEU A 133 -10.86 15.66 -4.50
CA LEU A 133 -11.02 14.22 -4.34
C LEU A 133 -10.46 13.75 -2.98
N ILE A 134 -9.28 14.23 -2.58
CA ILE A 134 -8.70 13.87 -1.27
C ILE A 134 -9.58 14.37 -0.12
N GLY A 135 -10.08 15.61 -0.21
CA GLY A 135 -10.99 16.17 0.78
C GLY A 135 -12.31 15.39 0.88
N LEU A 136 -12.82 14.90 -0.25
CA LEU A 136 -14.00 14.05 -0.35
C LEU A 136 -13.78 12.68 0.33
N LEU A 137 -12.58 12.09 0.16
CA LEU A 137 -12.23 10.82 0.81
C LEU A 137 -12.05 10.96 2.33
N GLY A 138 -11.88 12.18 2.84
CA GLY A 138 -11.72 12.44 4.28
C GLY A 138 -10.39 11.95 4.86
N CYS A 139 -9.40 11.69 4.00
CA CYS A 139 -8.09 11.19 4.40
C CYS A 139 -7.13 12.33 4.74
N ALA A 140 -6.17 12.07 5.63
CA ALA A 140 -4.99 12.92 5.72
C ALA A 140 -4.25 12.93 4.36
N CYS A 141 -3.50 14.01 4.09
CA CYS A 141 -2.77 14.17 2.83
C CYS A 141 -1.32 14.58 3.10
N SER A 142 -0.40 13.98 2.35
CA SER A 142 0.99 14.43 2.20
C SER A 142 1.28 14.66 0.73
N VAL A 143 1.81 15.84 0.40
CA VAL A 143 2.27 16.14 -0.97
C VAL A 143 3.73 15.71 -1.09
N SER A 144 3.98 14.68 -1.89
CA SER A 144 5.31 14.20 -2.18
C SER A 144 6.06 15.17 -3.09
N GLN A 145 7.32 15.41 -2.77
CA GLN A 145 8.24 16.16 -3.65
C GLN A 145 9.11 15.23 -4.50
N ARG A 146 8.99 13.92 -4.28
CA ARG A 146 9.76 12.90 -5.00
C ARG A 146 9.13 12.58 -6.33
N THR A 147 9.99 12.20 -7.28
CA THR A 147 9.59 11.79 -8.63
C THR A 147 9.88 10.33 -8.90
N ASP A 148 10.48 9.61 -7.97
CA ASP A 148 10.93 8.22 -8.14
C ASP A 148 10.11 7.21 -7.33
N VAL A 149 9.69 7.60 -6.12
CA VAL A 149 8.88 6.75 -5.23
C VAL A 149 8.27 7.60 -4.11
N PHE A 150 7.13 7.20 -3.57
CA PHE A 150 6.55 7.85 -2.39
C PHE A 150 7.37 7.63 -1.10
N GLU A 151 7.36 8.60 -0.20
CA GLU A 151 8.10 8.55 1.06
C GLU A 151 7.60 7.44 1.99
N GLY A 152 6.29 7.24 2.10
CA GLY A 152 5.70 6.16 2.88
C GLY A 152 6.07 4.78 2.35
N THR A 153 6.18 4.65 1.02
CA THR A 153 6.66 3.43 0.37
C THR A 153 8.10 3.10 0.80
N ILE A 154 9.01 4.09 0.86
CA ILE A 154 10.40 3.86 1.29
C ILE A 154 10.45 3.26 2.70
N LEU A 155 9.62 3.76 3.62
CA LEU A 155 9.55 3.25 4.98
C LEU A 155 9.02 1.80 5.03
N GLN A 156 7.97 1.51 4.27
CA GLN A 156 7.40 0.16 4.17
C GLN A 156 8.39 -0.84 3.58
N ASP A 157 9.03 -0.50 2.47
CA ASP A 157 9.98 -1.40 1.79
C ASP A 157 11.22 -1.64 2.65
N ALA A 158 11.69 -0.62 3.39
CA ALA A 158 12.77 -0.81 4.36
C ALA A 158 12.40 -1.79 5.48
N ALA A 159 11.17 -1.69 6.01
CA ALA A 159 10.67 -2.60 7.03
C ALA A 159 10.55 -4.04 6.50
N LEU A 160 9.89 -4.21 5.35
CA LEU A 160 9.70 -5.52 4.73
C LEU A 160 11.02 -6.18 4.33
N ALA A 161 11.99 -5.40 3.84
CA ALA A 161 13.31 -5.92 3.52
C ALA A 161 14.09 -6.36 4.77
N MET A 162 13.88 -5.70 5.91
CA MET A 162 14.46 -6.18 7.17
C MET A 162 13.76 -7.47 7.63
N ILE A 163 12.43 -7.51 7.59
CA ILE A 163 11.64 -8.68 7.97
C ILE A 163 12.00 -9.91 7.12
N ASP A 164 12.17 -9.77 5.80
CA ASP A 164 12.58 -10.86 4.92
C ASP A 164 13.94 -11.45 5.35
N ARG A 165 14.91 -10.60 5.72
CA ARG A 165 16.21 -11.08 6.24
C ARG A 165 16.08 -11.78 7.59
N LEU A 166 15.27 -11.22 8.50
CA LEU A 166 15.09 -11.78 9.84
C LEU A 166 14.37 -13.14 9.79
N THR A 167 13.38 -13.28 8.90
CA THR A 167 12.69 -14.56 8.69
C THR A 167 13.63 -15.61 8.12
N LEU A 168 14.48 -15.27 7.14
CA LEU A 168 15.48 -16.19 6.59
C LEU A 168 16.52 -16.68 7.62
N VAL A 169 16.79 -15.93 8.70
CA VAL A 169 17.66 -16.37 9.81
C VAL A 169 16.90 -17.03 10.95
N GLY A 170 15.60 -17.31 10.78
CA GLY A 170 14.80 -18.14 11.67
C GLY A 170 13.76 -17.40 12.53
N CYS A 171 13.51 -16.11 12.31
CA CYS A 171 12.41 -15.43 13.01
C CYS A 171 11.05 -15.84 12.45
N LEU A 172 10.13 -16.22 13.34
CA LEU A 172 8.76 -16.54 12.98
C LEU A 172 7.94 -15.25 12.76
N PRO A 173 7.18 -15.14 11.66
CA PRO A 173 6.38 -13.95 11.34
C PRO A 173 5.48 -13.44 12.48
N TRP A 174 4.77 -14.35 13.14
CA TRP A 174 3.81 -14.01 14.19
C TRP A 174 4.47 -13.56 15.49
N GLU A 175 5.61 -14.15 15.85
CA GLU A 175 6.38 -13.73 17.02
C GLU A 175 7.01 -12.35 16.79
N LEU A 176 7.47 -12.09 15.57
CA LEU A 176 8.00 -10.79 15.17
C LEU A 176 6.91 -9.72 15.19
N ASP A 177 5.74 -9.99 14.61
CA ASP A 177 4.60 -9.06 14.64
C ASP A 177 4.15 -8.75 16.07
N GLU A 178 4.08 -9.76 16.95
CA GLU A 178 3.76 -9.56 18.37
C GLU A 178 4.81 -8.68 19.06
N ALA A 179 6.11 -8.94 18.82
CA ALA A 179 7.19 -8.12 19.36
C ALA A 179 7.15 -6.68 18.81
N LEU A 180 6.87 -6.49 17.52
CA LEU A 180 6.68 -5.17 16.91
C LEU A 180 5.51 -4.43 17.57
N GLU A 181 4.38 -5.09 17.80
CA GLU A 181 3.24 -4.50 18.52
C GLU A 181 3.63 -4.05 19.94
N GLN A 182 4.42 -4.86 20.65
CA GLN A 182 4.97 -4.49 21.97
C GLN A 182 5.92 -3.29 21.92
N THR A 183 6.64 -3.08 20.80
CA THR A 183 7.48 -1.89 20.60
C THR A 183 6.69 -0.63 20.21
N GLY A 184 5.39 -0.77 19.90
CA GLY A 184 4.46 0.32 19.63
C GLY A 184 3.99 0.46 18.19
N PHE A 185 4.21 -0.54 17.34
CA PHE A 185 3.53 -0.64 16.03
C PHE A 185 2.07 -1.04 16.24
N ALA A 186 1.14 -0.49 15.45
CA ALA A 186 -0.27 -0.84 15.55
C ALA A 186 -0.98 -0.77 14.18
N PRO A 187 -1.38 -1.92 13.59
CA PRO A 187 -1.05 -3.30 13.99
C PRO A 187 0.41 -3.67 13.66
N GLY A 188 0.82 -4.91 13.94
CA GLY A 188 2.08 -5.47 13.43
C GLY A 188 2.19 -5.36 11.90
N ILE A 189 3.42 -5.25 11.39
CA ILE A 189 3.69 -4.91 9.98
C ILE A 189 3.16 -5.98 9.02
N LEU A 190 3.27 -7.27 9.37
CA LEU A 190 2.84 -8.35 8.48
C LEU A 190 1.32 -8.48 8.45
N LYS A 191 0.64 -8.32 9.60
CA LYS A 191 -0.82 -8.14 9.65
C LYS A 191 -1.28 -6.94 8.82
N ALA A 192 -0.58 -5.80 8.93
CA ALA A 192 -0.88 -4.61 8.13
C ALA A 192 -0.72 -4.88 6.63
N GLN A 193 0.34 -5.61 6.25
CA GLN A 193 0.58 -6.00 4.86
C GLN A 193 -0.52 -6.92 4.31
N ASP A 194 -0.99 -7.89 5.09
CA ASP A 194 -2.11 -8.75 4.71
C ASP A 194 -3.41 -7.95 4.50
N ASP A 195 -3.63 -6.86 5.23
CA ASP A 195 -4.78 -5.97 5.06
C ASP A 195 -4.70 -5.08 3.80
N VAL A 196 -3.49 -4.83 3.29
CA VAL A 196 -3.25 -4.08 2.04
C VAL A 196 -3.29 -5.01 0.82
N GLY A 197 -2.65 -6.17 0.94
CA GLY A 197 -2.39 -7.10 -0.15
C GLY A 197 -0.90 -7.17 -0.49
N LEU A 198 -0.35 -8.39 -0.51
CA LEU A 198 1.09 -8.61 -0.72
C LEU A 198 1.51 -8.27 -2.16
N GLU A 199 0.60 -8.45 -3.12
CA GLU A 199 0.78 -8.17 -4.54
C GLU A 199 1.06 -6.69 -4.82
N VAL A 200 0.53 -5.78 -4.00
CA VAL A 200 0.74 -4.33 -4.16
C VAL A 200 2.21 -4.00 -3.98
N ALA A 201 2.79 -4.44 -2.86
CA ALA A 201 4.20 -4.22 -2.57
C ALA A 201 5.10 -5.05 -3.51
N PHE A 202 4.68 -6.26 -3.90
CA PHE A 202 5.42 -7.10 -4.86
C PHE A 202 5.53 -6.47 -6.24
N GLY A 203 4.41 -6.01 -6.83
CA GLY A 203 4.40 -5.39 -8.15
C GLY A 203 5.32 -4.16 -8.21
N ARG A 204 5.26 -3.33 -7.17
CA ARG A 204 6.14 -2.17 -7.01
C ARG A 204 7.62 -2.53 -6.92
N ARG A 205 7.98 -3.48 -6.05
CA ARG A 205 9.39 -3.92 -5.89
C ARG A 205 9.94 -4.56 -7.16
N GLN A 206 9.14 -5.36 -7.86
CA GLN A 206 9.51 -5.98 -9.13
C GLN A 206 9.86 -4.93 -10.20
N ALA A 207 9.10 -3.83 -10.29
CA ALA A 207 9.41 -2.73 -11.19
C ALA A 207 10.74 -2.05 -10.84
N GLY A 208 11.09 -1.99 -9.55
CA GLY A 208 12.35 -1.45 -9.04
C GLY A 208 13.52 -2.45 -8.98
N GLY A 209 13.34 -3.69 -9.43
CA GLY A 209 14.37 -4.75 -9.38
C GLY A 209 14.74 -5.23 -7.97
N GLN A 210 13.88 -4.98 -6.98
CA GLN A 210 14.07 -5.46 -5.61
C GLN A 210 13.33 -6.79 -5.41
N HIS A 211 14.00 -7.75 -4.78
CA HIS A 211 13.44 -9.08 -4.52
C HIS A 211 13.52 -9.42 -3.03
N LEU A 212 12.42 -9.95 -2.51
CA LEU A 212 12.31 -10.47 -1.14
C LEU A 212 11.98 -11.96 -1.23
N LEU A 213 12.86 -12.84 -0.74
CA LEU A 213 12.78 -14.27 -1.06
C LEU A 213 11.46 -14.89 -0.58
N VAL A 214 11.08 -14.59 0.65
CA VAL A 214 9.89 -15.15 1.29
C VAL A 214 8.64 -14.50 0.71
N ALA A 215 8.57 -13.18 0.76
CA ALA A 215 7.37 -12.44 0.34
C ALA A 215 7.06 -12.62 -1.16
N ASP A 216 8.07 -12.68 -2.02
CA ASP A 216 7.85 -12.85 -3.45
C ASP A 216 7.39 -14.27 -3.78
N ARG A 217 7.91 -15.29 -3.07
CA ARG A 217 7.41 -16.67 -3.22
C ARG A 217 5.97 -16.78 -2.74
N MET A 218 5.63 -16.17 -1.61
CA MET A 218 4.25 -16.12 -1.10
C MET A 218 3.26 -15.59 -2.14
N VAL A 219 3.59 -14.48 -2.81
CA VAL A 219 2.74 -13.92 -3.87
C VAL A 219 2.59 -14.88 -5.05
N ARG A 220 3.68 -15.52 -5.49
CA ARG A 220 3.63 -16.51 -6.59
C ARG A 220 2.80 -17.76 -6.23
N GLU A 221 2.75 -18.13 -4.95
CA GLU A 221 1.91 -19.21 -4.43
C GLU A 221 0.45 -18.77 -4.13
N GLY A 222 0.08 -17.54 -4.46
CA GLY A 222 -1.29 -17.05 -4.33
C GLY A 222 -1.66 -16.55 -2.92
N ARG A 223 -0.67 -16.29 -2.07
CA ARG A 223 -0.88 -15.67 -0.74
C ARG A 223 -0.93 -14.15 -0.89
N LEU A 224 -2.12 -13.64 -1.17
CA LEU A 224 -2.37 -12.22 -1.47
C LEU A 224 -2.89 -11.43 -0.25
N GLY A 225 -2.95 -12.04 0.93
CA GLY A 225 -3.42 -11.40 2.15
C GLY A 225 -4.90 -11.66 2.45
N ARG A 226 -5.48 -10.77 3.26
CA ARG A 226 -6.80 -10.94 3.85
C ARG A 226 -7.94 -10.95 2.84
N SER A 227 -7.77 -10.29 1.70
CA SER A 227 -8.78 -10.23 0.62
C SER A 227 -9.08 -11.61 0.02
N VAL A 228 -8.07 -12.49 -0.06
CA VAL A 228 -8.19 -13.88 -0.54
C VAL A 228 -8.22 -14.91 0.59
N GLY A 229 -8.09 -14.44 1.83
CA GLY A 229 -8.16 -15.27 3.04
C GLY A 229 -6.82 -15.90 3.46
N VAL A 230 -5.75 -15.69 2.71
CA VAL A 230 -4.42 -16.28 2.95
C VAL A 230 -3.30 -15.30 2.57
N GLY A 231 -2.41 -15.01 3.52
CA GLY A 231 -1.25 -14.14 3.40
C GLY A 231 -0.10 -14.66 4.27
N TRP A 232 0.50 -13.79 5.09
CA TRP A 232 1.33 -14.19 6.25
C TRP A 232 0.51 -14.98 7.27
N TYR A 233 -0.78 -14.66 7.38
CA TYR A 233 -1.75 -15.37 8.19
C TYR A 233 -2.86 -15.98 7.34
N ARG A 234 -3.63 -16.89 7.93
CA ARG A 234 -4.93 -17.34 7.40
C ARG A 234 -6.05 -16.56 8.05
N TYR A 235 -7.12 -16.36 7.28
CA TYR A 235 -8.31 -15.62 7.70
C TYR A 235 -9.58 -16.45 7.47
N PRO A 236 -9.82 -17.50 8.28
CA PRO A 236 -10.99 -18.37 8.11
C PRO A 236 -12.28 -17.57 8.35
N GLY A 237 -13.19 -17.58 7.38
CA GLY A 237 -14.53 -16.97 7.52
C GLY A 237 -14.53 -15.46 7.77
N GLY A 238 -13.47 -14.74 7.40
CA GLY A 238 -13.34 -13.31 7.69
C GLY A 238 -13.00 -12.98 9.15
N GLY A 239 -12.62 -13.97 9.95
CA GLY A 239 -12.17 -13.82 11.33
C GLY A 239 -10.84 -13.07 11.49
N GLY A 240 -10.30 -13.10 12.70
CA GLY A 240 -8.97 -12.57 13.01
C GLY A 240 -7.86 -13.36 12.33
N ALA A 241 -6.64 -12.81 12.36
CA ALA A 241 -5.45 -13.48 11.83
C ALA A 241 -5.17 -14.78 12.60
N VAL A 242 -4.95 -15.87 11.88
CA VAL A 242 -4.59 -17.18 12.42
C VAL A 242 -3.25 -17.62 11.84
N VAL A 243 -2.37 -18.14 12.69
CA VAL A 243 -1.06 -18.68 12.28
C VAL A 243 -1.23 -19.75 11.18
N ASP A 244 -0.34 -19.68 10.20
CA ASP A 244 -0.23 -20.67 9.13
C ASP A 244 1.14 -21.35 9.15
N PRO A 245 1.22 -22.60 9.65
CA PRO A 245 2.47 -23.36 9.69
C PRO A 245 3.16 -23.51 8.33
N LEU A 246 2.40 -23.46 7.23
CA LEU A 246 2.97 -23.54 5.88
C LEU A 246 3.90 -22.37 5.55
N ILE A 247 3.78 -21.24 6.25
CA ILE A 247 4.69 -20.10 6.09
C ILE A 247 6.05 -20.40 6.72
N GLU A 248 6.07 -21.07 7.86
CA GLU A 248 7.33 -21.49 8.50
C GLU A 248 8.08 -22.47 7.60
N ASP A 249 7.38 -23.47 7.05
CA ASP A 249 7.96 -24.42 6.10
C ASP A 249 8.53 -23.69 4.86
N LEU A 250 7.78 -22.74 4.31
CA LEU A 250 8.22 -21.91 3.18
C LEU A 250 9.49 -21.12 3.51
N ILE A 251 9.55 -20.48 4.68
CA ILE A 251 10.72 -19.72 5.14
C ILE A 251 11.94 -20.63 5.28
N VAL A 252 11.78 -21.80 5.90
CA VAL A 252 12.86 -22.79 6.08
C VAL A 252 13.38 -23.27 4.71
N GLU A 253 12.50 -23.50 3.76
CA GLU A 253 12.88 -23.86 2.40
C GLU A 253 13.65 -22.74 1.68
N GLU A 254 13.17 -21.50 1.74
CA GLU A 254 13.86 -20.34 1.14
C GLU A 254 15.23 -20.11 1.77
N ALA A 255 15.34 -20.19 3.10
CA ALA A 255 16.62 -20.10 3.81
C ALA A 255 17.59 -21.19 3.34
N ARG A 256 17.11 -22.43 3.18
CA ARG A 256 17.90 -23.56 2.66
C ARG A 256 18.36 -23.33 1.23
N PHE A 257 17.49 -22.85 0.34
CA PHE A 257 17.85 -22.55 -1.05
C PHE A 257 18.86 -21.40 -1.16
N ALA A 258 18.74 -20.39 -0.29
CA ALA A 258 19.67 -19.27 -0.22
C ALA A 258 21.00 -19.60 0.51
N GLY A 259 21.12 -20.78 1.11
CA GLY A 259 22.30 -21.16 1.90
C GLY A 259 22.45 -20.36 3.20
N ILE A 260 21.36 -19.79 3.71
CA ILE A 260 21.32 -18.98 4.93
C ILE A 260 21.14 -19.92 6.13
N ARG A 261 21.92 -19.68 7.19
CA ARG A 261 21.84 -20.45 8.44
C ARG A 261 21.05 -19.66 9.47
N ALA A 262 20.27 -20.38 10.27
CA ALA A 262 19.57 -19.78 11.40
C ALA A 262 20.55 -19.18 12.41
N VAL A 263 20.15 -18.05 13.01
CA VAL A 263 20.91 -17.35 14.04
C VAL A 263 20.04 -17.28 15.30
N PRO A 264 20.58 -17.60 16.50
CA PRO A 264 19.84 -17.40 17.74
C PRO A 264 19.48 -15.92 17.91
N MET A 265 18.18 -15.62 17.87
CA MET A 265 17.65 -14.26 17.99
C MET A 265 16.30 -14.30 18.68
N THR A 266 16.09 -13.40 19.64
CA THR A 266 14.78 -13.27 20.28
C THR A 266 13.85 -12.40 19.43
N PRO A 267 12.52 -12.55 19.56
CA PRO A 267 11.56 -11.68 18.88
C PRO A 267 11.79 -10.19 19.17
N ALA A 268 12.20 -9.85 20.40
CA ALA A 268 12.51 -8.47 20.78
C ALA A 268 13.71 -7.90 20.02
N GLN A 269 14.79 -8.69 19.88
CA GLN A 269 15.97 -8.29 19.09
C GLN A 269 15.61 -8.13 17.60
N ALA A 270 14.76 -9.00 17.08
CA ALA A 270 14.28 -8.91 15.71
C ALA A 270 13.42 -7.64 15.48
N ALA A 271 12.50 -7.33 16.40
CA ALA A 271 11.71 -6.10 16.34
C ALA A 271 12.58 -4.83 16.44
N GLU A 272 13.60 -4.85 17.30
CA GLU A 272 14.61 -3.78 17.38
C GLU A 272 15.36 -3.63 16.04
N ALA A 273 15.78 -4.72 15.41
CA ALA A 273 16.44 -4.68 14.11
C ALA A 273 15.55 -4.08 13.00
N VAL A 274 14.24 -4.39 13.00
CA VAL A 274 13.26 -3.74 12.10
C VAL A 274 13.20 -2.24 12.37
N LEU A 275 13.05 -1.84 13.63
CA LEU A 275 13.00 -0.42 14.02
C LEU A 275 14.27 0.33 13.58
N LEU A 276 15.45 -0.26 13.76
CA LEU A 276 16.73 0.32 13.33
C LEU A 276 16.81 0.47 11.81
N GLY A 277 16.38 -0.54 11.04
CA GLY A 277 16.31 -0.47 9.59
C GLY A 277 15.41 0.67 9.11
N MET A 278 14.28 0.87 9.79
CA MET A 278 13.34 1.95 9.49
C MET A 278 13.88 3.32 9.90
N ILE A 279 14.57 3.43 11.04
CA ILE A 279 15.23 4.67 11.47
C ILE A 279 16.27 5.10 10.43
N ASN A 280 17.03 4.16 9.85
CA ASN A 280 17.96 4.47 8.79
C ASN A 280 17.26 5.02 7.53
N ALA A 281 16.14 4.42 7.13
CA ALA A 281 15.32 4.94 6.03
C ALA A 281 14.75 6.34 6.32
N ALA A 282 14.25 6.55 7.55
CA ALA A 282 13.76 7.83 8.01
C ALA A 282 14.85 8.92 8.03
N ALA A 283 16.07 8.59 8.47
CA ALA A 283 17.20 9.51 8.45
C ALA A 283 17.54 9.96 7.02
N LYS A 284 17.47 9.03 6.05
CA LYS A 284 17.63 9.36 4.63
C LYS A 284 16.55 10.34 4.16
N LEU A 285 15.28 10.09 4.45
CA LEU A 285 14.19 10.98 4.05
C LEU A 285 14.36 12.40 4.63
N VAL A 286 14.76 12.51 5.91
CA VAL A 286 15.03 13.81 6.53
C VAL A 286 16.21 14.53 5.85
N SER A 287 17.27 13.79 5.47
CA SER A 287 18.39 14.36 4.71
C SER A 287 17.99 14.86 3.32
N GLU A 288 16.88 14.33 2.78
CA GLU A 288 16.27 14.70 1.51
C GLU A 288 15.15 15.77 1.67
N ASN A 289 15.19 16.54 2.77
CA ASN A 289 14.31 17.67 3.11
C ASN A 289 12.90 17.32 3.61
N MET A 290 12.66 16.07 4.02
CA MET A 290 11.42 15.73 4.73
C MET A 290 11.39 16.36 6.12
N THR A 291 10.28 17.02 6.47
CA THR A 291 10.09 17.54 7.83
C THR A 291 9.83 16.39 8.82
N ARG A 292 10.26 16.56 10.08
CA ARG A 292 10.01 15.57 11.14
C ARG A 292 8.53 15.33 11.41
N GLU A 293 7.72 16.38 11.28
CA GLU A 293 6.26 16.28 11.42
C GLU A 293 5.65 15.41 10.31
N ASN A 294 6.05 15.63 9.05
CA ASN A 294 5.57 14.79 7.95
C ASN A 294 6.07 13.35 8.10
N LEU A 295 7.30 13.15 8.56
CA LEU A 295 7.85 11.83 8.84
C LEU A 295 7.00 11.08 9.87
N ASP A 296 6.67 11.71 11.00
CA ASP A 296 5.86 11.10 12.04
C ASP A 296 4.44 10.78 11.56
N ARG A 297 3.83 11.68 10.79
CA ARG A 297 2.50 11.44 10.20
C ARG A 297 2.53 10.29 9.21
N LEU A 298 3.53 10.26 8.32
CA LEU A 298 3.74 9.16 7.39
C LEU A 298 3.97 7.84 8.12
N ALA A 299 4.83 7.83 9.13
CA ALA A 299 5.07 6.65 9.94
C ALA A 299 3.79 6.16 10.63
N LEU A 300 3.04 7.05 11.27
CA LEU A 300 1.80 6.67 11.95
C LEU A 300 0.79 6.07 10.97
N HIS A 301 0.56 6.70 9.82
CA HIS A 301 -0.51 6.31 8.91
C HIS A 301 -0.16 5.14 7.97
N LYS A 302 1.12 4.98 7.57
CA LYS A 302 1.55 4.00 6.57
C LYS A 302 2.16 2.73 7.16
N ILE A 303 2.70 2.80 8.38
CA ILE A 303 3.39 1.67 9.05
C ILE A 303 2.90 1.47 10.49
N GLY A 304 1.98 2.30 11.00
CA GLY A 304 1.40 2.13 12.33
C GLY A 304 2.33 2.53 13.48
N LEU A 305 3.37 3.35 13.22
CA LEU A 305 4.37 3.70 14.24
C LEU A 305 4.34 5.21 14.56
N ALA A 306 4.02 5.53 15.81
CA ALA A 306 4.03 6.91 16.31
C ALA A 306 5.43 7.39 16.73
N ASN A 307 5.65 8.71 16.66
CA ASN A 307 6.84 9.42 17.17
C ASN A 307 8.18 8.89 16.62
N MET A 308 8.22 8.58 15.32
CA MET A 308 9.38 8.01 14.63
C MET A 308 10.66 8.83 14.85
N HIS A 309 10.58 10.16 14.77
CA HIS A 309 11.77 11.01 14.95
C HIS A 309 12.31 10.99 16.40
N GLN A 310 11.45 10.83 17.41
CA GLN A 310 11.87 10.75 18.81
C GLN A 310 12.61 9.44 19.06
N ARG A 311 12.06 8.34 18.57
CA ARG A 311 12.69 7.01 18.63
C ARG A 311 14.07 7.01 17.96
N ALA A 312 14.22 7.67 16.82
CA ALA A 312 15.53 7.83 16.17
C ALA A 312 16.54 8.58 17.07
N ALA A 313 16.10 9.60 17.81
CA ALA A 313 16.95 10.35 18.73
C ALA A 313 17.34 9.51 19.96
N GLU A 314 16.42 8.72 20.51
CA GLU A 314 16.66 7.82 21.64
C GLU A 314 17.70 6.74 21.29
N VAL A 315 17.56 6.12 20.11
CA VAL A 315 18.55 5.16 19.60
C VAL A 315 19.91 5.83 19.44
N SER A 316 19.98 7.01 18.83
CA SER A 316 21.24 7.74 18.65
C SER A 316 21.93 8.04 19.99
N LEU A 317 21.16 8.37 21.04
CA LEU A 317 21.67 8.59 22.38
C LEU A 317 22.11 7.30 23.07
N SER A 318 21.46 6.17 22.81
CA SER A 318 21.84 4.86 23.37
C SER A 318 23.17 4.36 22.80
N VAL A 319 23.39 4.51 21.49
CA VAL A 319 24.63 4.10 20.79
C VAL A 319 25.83 4.94 21.23
N LEU A 320 25.62 6.21 21.59
CA LEU A 320 26.70 7.06 22.14
C LEU A 320 27.03 6.77 23.61
N ARG A 321 26.19 6.00 24.31
CA ARG A 321 26.38 5.66 25.74
C ARG A 321 27.02 4.29 25.95
N THR A 322 27.04 3.43 24.93
CA THR A 322 27.70 2.12 24.89
C THR A 322 29.11 2.22 24.32
#